data_AF-A0A383D6M0-F1
#
_entry.id   AF-A0A383D6M0-F1
#
_cell.length_a   1.000
_cell.length_b   1.000
_cell.length_c   1.000
_cell.angle_alpha   90.00
_cell.angle_beta   90.00
_cell.angle_gamma   90.00
#
_symmetry.space_group_name_H-M   'P 1'
#
loop_
_entity.id
_entity.type
_entity.pdbx_description
1 polymer ?
#
loop_
_entity_poly.entity_id
_entity_poly.type
_entity_poly.pdbx_seq_one_letter_code
_entity_poly.pdbx_strand_id
1 'polypeptide(L)' 'MPIRIPEQLPAQNVLLGENIFTMDMDRAANQDIRPLEVGILNLMPNKIETEVQLLRLLSNTPLQINVDL' A
#
# COMPACT_ATOMS: atom_id res chain seq x y z
N MET A 1 -3.09 -5.79 -4.03
CA MET A 1 -3.89 -4.54 -4.16
C MET A 1 -5.23 -4.93 -4.73
N PRO A 2 -6.37 -4.62 -4.08
CA PRO A 2 -7.63 -4.94 -4.70
C PRO A 2 -7.84 -4.02 -5.89
N ILE A 3 -8.09 -4.64 -7.04
CA ILE A 3 -8.42 -3.92 -8.26
C ILE A 3 -9.78 -3.27 -8.00
N ARG A 4 -9.89 -1.98 -8.30
CA ARG A 4 -11.15 -1.21 -8.19
C ARG A 4 -12.07 -1.65 -9.31
N ILE A 5 -13.18 -2.29 -8.99
CA ILE A 5 -14.15 -2.78 -9.97
C ILE A 5 -15.56 -2.33 -9.53
N PRO A 6 -16.40 -1.81 -10.43
CA PRO A 6 -17.80 -1.53 -10.14
C PRO A 6 -18.52 -2.78 -9.62
N GLU A 7 -19.38 -2.63 -8.61
CA GLU A 7 -20.14 -3.73 -7.96
C GLU A 7 -20.94 -4.60 -8.94
N GLN A 8 -21.28 -4.08 -10.11
CA GLN A 8 -22.13 -4.77 -11.10
C GLN A 8 -21.33 -5.53 -12.17
N LEU A 9 -20.01 -5.65 -12.03
CA LEU A 9 -19.19 -6.32 -13.03
C LEU A 9 -19.15 -7.84 -12.77
N PRO A 10 -19.61 -8.69 -13.72
CA PRO A 10 -19.63 -10.16 -13.55
C PRO A 10 -18.24 -10.78 -13.36
N ALA A 11 -17.17 -10.00 -13.60
CA ALA A 11 -15.78 -10.39 -13.35
C ALA A 11 -15.46 -10.57 -11.86
N GLN A 12 -16.26 -10.05 -10.93
CA GLN A 12 -16.00 -10.19 -9.49
C GLN A 12 -15.96 -11.66 -9.06
N ASN A 13 -16.90 -12.48 -9.54
CA ASN A 13 -16.97 -13.91 -9.22
C ASN A 13 -15.78 -14.71 -9.79
N VAL A 14 -15.28 -14.30 -10.95
CA VAL A 14 -14.12 -14.93 -11.59
C VAL A 14 -12.84 -14.59 -10.81
N LEU A 15 -12.65 -13.32 -10.45
CA LEU A 15 -11.49 -12.83 -9.72
C LEU A 15 -11.42 -13.35 -8.28
N LEU A 16 -12.58 -13.51 -7.62
CA LEU A 16 -12.67 -14.17 -6.31
C LEU A 16 -12.23 -15.64 -6.38
N GLY A 17 -12.56 -16.34 -7.47
CA GLY A 17 -12.10 -17.72 -7.72
C GLY A 17 -10.58 -17.82 -7.94
N GLU A 18 -9.94 -16.74 -8.37
CA GLU A 18 -8.49 -16.65 -8.63
C GLU A 18 -7.68 -16.12 -7.42
N ASN A 19 -8.30 -16.01 -6.24
CA ASN A 19 -7.72 -15.38 -5.03
C ASN A 19 -7.33 -13.90 -5.22
N ILE A 20 -7.90 -13.23 -6.22
CA ILE A 20 -7.71 -11.81 -6.44
C ILE A 20 -8.77 -11.09 -5.62
N PHE A 21 -8.35 -10.55 -4.48
CA PHE A 21 -9.22 -9.73 -3.62
C PHE A 21 -9.74 -8.54 -4.42
N THR A 22 -11.05 -8.46 -4.61
CA THR A 22 -11.74 -7.28 -5.14
C THR A 22 -12.38 -6.55 -3.97
N MET A 23 -12.37 -5.21 -3.99
CA MET A 23 -12.85 -4.40 -2.87
C MET A 23 -13.97 -3.49 -3.36
N ASP A 24 -15.09 -3.50 -2.64
CA ASP A 24 -16.25 -2.66 -2.95
C ASP A 24 -15.89 -1.17 -2.83
N MET A 25 -16.48 -0.35 -3.71
CA MET A 25 -16.18 1.08 -3.80
C MET A 25 -16.45 1.82 -2.47
N ASP A 26 -17.53 1.47 -1.77
CA ASP A 26 -17.88 2.06 -0.48
C ASP A 26 -16.94 1.64 0.65
N ARG A 27 -16.37 0.42 0.56
CA ARG A 27 -15.40 -0.07 1.55
C ARG A 27 -14.02 0.52 1.35
N ALA A 28 -13.62 0.76 0.10
CA ALA A 28 -12.36 1.41 -0.26
C ALA A 28 -12.32 2.90 0.16
N ALA A 29 -13.44 3.61 0.02
CA ALA A 29 -13.54 5.02 0.41
C ALA A 29 -13.56 5.21 1.95
N ASN A 30 -14.10 4.23 2.67
CA ASN A 30 -14.19 4.22 4.14
C ASN A 30 -13.02 3.47 4.81
N GLN A 31 -11.95 3.13 4.09
CA GLN A 31 -10.77 2.58 4.72
C GLN A 31 -10.10 3.68 5.57
N ASP A 32 -10.44 3.70 6.85
CA ASP A 32 -9.80 4.48 7.91
C ASP A 32 -8.42 3.85 8.24
N ILE A 33 -7.62 3.56 7.20
CA ILE A 33 -6.26 3.03 7.37
C ILE A 33 -5.43 4.19 7.87
N ARG A 34 -5.17 4.20 9.18
CA ARG A 34 -4.26 5.15 9.79
C ARG A 34 -2.89 5.03 9.07
N PRO A 35 -2.30 6.15 8.63
CA PRO A 35 -0.93 6.13 8.13
C PRO A 35 0.02 5.62 9.23
N LEU A 36 0.97 4.78 8.83
CA LEU A 36 2.05 4.36 9.73
C LEU A 36 3.10 5.47 9.79
N GLU A 37 3.35 6.01 10.97
CA GLU A 37 4.43 6.96 11.23
C GLU A 37 5.74 6.19 11.50
N VAL A 38 6.76 6.43 10.68
CA VAL A 38 8.06 5.74 10.76
C VAL A 38 9.19 6.76 10.83
N GLY A 39 9.92 6.79 11.94
CA GLY A 39 11.16 7.56 12.06
C GLY A 39 12.38 6.75 11.64
N ILE A 40 13.24 7.30 10.79
CA ILE A 40 14.46 6.64 10.31
C ILE A 40 15.70 7.39 10.82
N LEU A 41 16.39 6.83 11.79
CA LEU A 41 17.72 7.32 12.18
C LEU A 41 18.79 6.72 11.26
N ASN A 42 19.11 7.43 10.18
CA ASN A 42 20.16 7.01 9.26
C ASN A 42 21.54 7.29 9.84
N LEU A 43 22.35 6.26 10.15
CA LEU A 43 23.73 6.39 10.64
C LEU A 43 24.80 6.10 9.57
N MET A 44 24.41 5.80 8.33
CA MET A 44 25.35 5.47 7.27
C MET A 44 26.18 6.68 6.82
N PRO A 45 27.41 6.48 6.30
CA PRO A 45 28.23 7.54 5.73
C PRO A 45 27.62 8.11 4.43
N ASN A 46 27.04 7.25 3.60
CA ASN A 46 26.32 7.65 2.39
C ASN A 46 24.82 7.80 2.68
N LYS A 47 24.42 8.98 3.17
CA LYS A 47 23.03 9.26 3.62
C LYS A 47 21.99 9.04 2.52
N ILE A 48 22.16 9.74 1.40
CA ILE A 48 21.20 9.76 0.27
C ILE A 48 21.00 8.37 -0.32
N GLU A 49 22.10 7.63 -0.54
CA GLU A 49 22.03 6.28 -1.10
C GLU A 49 21.23 5.34 -0.18
N THR A 50 21.47 5.43 1.13
CA THR A 50 20.80 4.60 2.14
C THR A 50 19.32 4.95 2.26
N GLU A 51 18.98 6.24 2.22
CA GLU A 51 17.58 6.71 2.25
C GLU A 51 16.79 6.18 1.06
N VAL A 52 17.36 6.27 -0.14
CA VAL A 52 16.71 5.74 -1.36
C VAL A 52 16.50 4.23 -1.27
N GLN A 53 17.47 3.49 -0.73
CA GLN A 53 17.34 2.05 -0.53
C GLN A 53 16.23 1.71 0.48
N LEU A 54 16.17 2.42 1.62
CA LEU A 54 15.16 2.21 2.66
C LEU A 54 13.75 2.57 2.16
N LEU A 55 13.58 3.74 1.53
CA LEU A 55 12.30 4.18 0.98
C LEU A 55 11.78 3.25 -0.12
N ARG A 56 12.67 2.67 -0.93
CA ARG A 56 12.29 1.71 -1.98
C ARG A 56 11.69 0.43 -1.39
N LEU A 57 12.22 -0.06 -0.27
CA LEU A 57 11.67 -1.22 0.43
C LEU A 57 10.35 -0.89 1.12
N LEU A 58 10.26 0.27 1.75
CA LEU A 58 9.03 0.74 2.41
C LEU A 58 7.89 0.99 1.42
N SER A 59 8.19 1.35 0.17
CA SER A 59 7.18 1.58 -0.87
C SER A 59 6.50 0.30 -1.37
N ASN A 60 6.98 -0.89 -1.01
CA ASN A 60 6.44 -2.16 -1.50
C ASN A 60 5.31 -2.72 -0.60
N THR A 61 4.49 -1.84 -0.05
CA THR A 61 3.35 -2.20 0.82
C THR A 61 2.09 -1.46 0.37
N PRO A 62 0.91 -2.09 0.46
CA PRO A 62 -0.36 -1.41 0.20
C PRO A 62 -0.75 -0.42 1.31
N LEU A 63 0.01 -0.33 2.40
CA LEU A 63 -0.24 0.60 3.51
C LEU A 63 0.39 1.97 3.23
N GLN A 64 -0.32 3.03 3.65
CA GLN A 64 0.22 4.38 3.63
C GLN A 64 1.24 4.55 4.76
N ILE A 65 2.46 4.98 4.42
CA ILE A 65 3.56 5.21 5.36
C ILE A 65 4.00 6.66 5.27
N ASN A 66 4.05 7.33 6.41
CA ASN A 66 4.68 8.64 6.59
C ASN A 66 6.08 8.42 7.18
N VAL A 67 7.10 9.01 6.55
CA VAL A 67 8.49 8.83 6.95
C VAL A 67 9.07 10.16 7.41
N ASP A 68 9.59 10.19 8.63
CA ASP A 68 10.43 11.27 9.16
C ASP A 68 11.90 10.83 9.17
N LEU A 69 12.77 11.67 8.63
CA LEU A 69 14.22 11.45 8.46
C LEU A 69 15.06 12.33 9.40
#